data_AF-A0A813HR86-F1
#
_entry.id   AF-A0A813HR86-F1
#
_cell.length_a   1.000
_cell.length_b   1.000
_cell.length_c   1.000
_cell.angle_alpha   90.00
_cell.angle_beta   90.00
_cell.angle_gamma   90.00
#
_symmetry.space_group_name_H-M   'P 1'
#
loop_
_entity.id
_entity.type
_entity.pdbx_description
1 polymer ?
#
loop_
_entity_poly.entity_id
_entity_poly.type
_entity_poly.pdbx_seq_one_letter_code
_entity_poly.pdbx_strand_id
1 'polypeptide(L)'
;MISGNQLKLLSVLGVLSCASLYVLDGVLRQGDGQGVAQTLTNNKVRNAQSPSHAIMRDWKCPSSLFYGGYTGGKGGKLPEGDGGRWVCDPVGIAKAAEDVSGPGCLIYSIGSDGEFSFEKAIHDQISNKCEIHTFDRNPNEFYLRPEYNPGYPHERVPSFVNYHIGELSRSKNLAQLVKDLGHNRRTIEILKIDCEGCEHDTYKEWLDADVDVRQILGEFHGYTEQFSRFFIEKGYAVFHSGGGINPEMSYVKLPMRETAMVSPMMLALDARRPQQLPSSQPVAKTIEEIEILRRLRWKCPSSLFYGGYTGGKGGKLPEGDGGRWVCDPVGIAKAAEDVSGPGCLIYSIGSDGEFSFEKAIHDQISNKCEIHTFDRNPNEFYLRPEYNPGYPHERVPSFVNYHIGELSRSKNLAQLVKDLGHNGRTIEILKIDCEGCEHDTYKEWLDADVDVRQILGEFHGYTEQFSRFFIEKGYAVFHSGAGSDPEMSYVKLPMRESAMVSPMMLALDATGSQIMGVCD
;
A
#
# COMPACT_ATOMS: atom_id res chain seq x y z
N MET A 1 -45.92 -49.16 5.37
CA MET A 1 -47.19 -48.92 6.10
C MET A 1 -46.95 -49.23 7.57
N ILE A 2 -47.67 -48.55 8.49
CA ILE A 2 -47.74 -48.82 9.95
C ILE A 2 -46.41 -48.51 10.69
N SER A 3 -46.19 -47.31 11.27
CA SER A 3 -46.65 -46.81 12.59
C SER A 3 -46.40 -47.82 13.74
N GLY A 4 -45.54 -47.60 14.74
CA GLY A 4 -45.29 -46.38 15.52
C GLY A 4 -45.91 -46.55 16.91
N ASN A 5 -45.13 -46.46 18.00
CA ASN A 5 -45.63 -46.10 19.33
C ASN A 5 -44.54 -45.88 20.40
N GLN A 6 -44.86 -44.99 21.34
CA GLN A 6 -44.08 -44.58 22.51
C GLN A 6 -43.98 -45.64 23.61
N LEU A 7 -43.00 -45.49 24.52
CA LEU A 7 -43.27 -45.46 25.98
C LEU A 7 -42.09 -44.89 26.80
N LYS A 8 -42.40 -44.20 27.91
CA LYS A 8 -41.48 -43.69 28.95
C LYS A 8 -41.65 -44.51 30.24
N LEU A 9 -40.61 -44.64 31.08
CA LEU A 9 -40.61 -44.28 32.52
C LEU A 9 -39.25 -44.58 33.23
N LEU A 10 -38.82 -43.65 34.12
CA LEU A 10 -38.25 -43.78 35.50
C LEU A 10 -37.38 -45.02 35.90
N SER A 11 -36.34 -44.99 36.78
CA SER A 11 -35.98 -44.16 37.97
C SER A 11 -34.54 -44.51 38.48
N VAL A 12 -33.61 -43.60 38.87
CA VAL A 12 -33.31 -43.00 40.22
C VAL A 12 -31.92 -43.40 40.82
N LEU A 13 -31.38 -42.57 41.75
CA LEU A 13 -30.06 -42.56 42.45
C LEU A 13 -28.91 -41.96 41.61
N GLY A 14 -28.03 -41.03 42.06
CA GLY A 14 -27.81 -40.23 43.29
C GLY A 14 -26.55 -39.32 43.10
N VAL A 15 -26.00 -38.52 44.04
CA VAL A 15 -26.38 -38.01 45.38
C VAL A 15 -25.36 -36.93 45.84
N LEU A 16 -25.78 -35.85 46.53
CA LEU A 16 -24.98 -34.79 47.25
C LEU A 16 -24.06 -33.83 46.40
N SER A 17 -23.82 -32.55 46.77
CA SER A 17 -24.17 -31.75 47.97
C SER A 17 -24.46 -30.25 47.70
N CYS A 18 -25.21 -29.60 48.61
CA CYS A 18 -25.42 -28.13 48.73
C CYS A 18 -24.17 -27.41 49.34
N ALA A 19 -24.08 -26.10 49.64
CA ALA A 19 -25.02 -24.95 49.79
C ALA A 19 -24.23 -23.61 49.55
N SER A 20 -24.78 -22.45 49.12
CA SER A 20 -25.58 -21.40 49.84
C SER A 20 -24.87 -20.78 51.08
N LEU A 21 -24.92 -19.48 51.47
CA LEU A 21 -25.89 -18.35 51.34
C LEU A 21 -25.18 -16.95 51.49
N TYR A 22 -25.83 -15.85 51.01
CA TYR A 22 -26.07 -14.46 51.56
C TYR A 22 -25.05 -13.72 52.50
N VAL A 23 -25.04 -12.40 52.83
CA VAL A 23 -26.04 -11.27 52.94
C VAL A 23 -25.39 -9.88 52.61
N LEU A 24 -26.23 -8.82 52.54
CA LEU A 24 -26.10 -7.37 52.28
C LEU A 24 -25.38 -6.43 53.31
N ASP A 25 -25.38 -5.13 52.95
CA ASP A 25 -25.12 -3.85 53.69
C ASP A 25 -23.65 -3.43 53.98
N GLY A 26 -23.25 -2.14 53.91
CA GLY A 26 -23.95 -0.91 53.48
C GLY A 26 -23.15 0.38 53.77
N VAL A 27 -23.76 1.57 53.52
CA VAL A 27 -23.39 2.93 54.01
C VAL A 27 -22.38 3.81 53.22
N LEU A 28 -22.79 5.08 53.08
CA LEU A 28 -22.18 6.28 52.49
C LEU A 28 -20.78 6.68 53.01
N ARG A 29 -19.98 7.33 52.14
CA ARG A 29 -19.14 8.50 52.49
C ARG A 29 -18.85 9.38 51.27
N GLN A 30 -18.89 10.71 51.46
CA GLN A 30 -18.36 11.69 50.51
C GLN A 30 -16.82 11.69 50.54
N GLY A 31 -16.21 12.04 49.42
CA GLY A 31 -14.78 12.37 49.33
C GLY A 31 -14.47 12.99 47.98
N ASP A 32 -14.00 14.24 47.98
CA ASP A 32 -13.49 14.91 46.78
C ASP A 32 -12.23 14.20 46.28
N GLY A 33 -12.11 14.04 44.96
CA GLY A 33 -10.95 13.44 44.33
C GLY A 33 -10.96 13.68 42.81
N GLN A 34 -9.90 14.30 42.31
CA GLN A 34 -9.70 14.53 40.87
C GLN A 34 -9.53 13.18 40.15
N GLY A 35 -10.53 12.81 39.34
CA GLY A 35 -10.48 11.59 38.53
C GLY A 35 -9.74 11.80 37.22
N VAL A 36 -8.48 11.37 37.16
CA VAL A 36 -7.75 11.21 35.88
C VAL A 36 -8.35 10.04 35.12
N ALA A 37 -8.97 10.30 33.97
CA ALA A 37 -9.51 9.27 33.09
C ALA A 37 -8.40 8.62 32.23
N GLN A 38 -7.63 7.70 32.82
CA GLN A 38 -6.84 6.74 32.02
C GLN A 38 -7.76 5.69 31.42
N THR A 39 -8.19 5.90 30.18
CA THR A 39 -9.02 4.94 29.45
C THR A 39 -8.18 3.78 28.93
N LEU A 40 -7.95 2.77 29.79
CA LEU A 40 -7.37 1.48 29.38
C LEU A 40 -8.38 0.68 28.53
N THR A 41 -8.47 0.97 27.24
CA THR A 41 -9.26 0.17 26.29
C THR A 41 -8.56 -1.15 25.97
N ASN A 42 -8.96 -2.22 26.66
CA ASN A 42 -8.65 -3.61 26.30
C ASN A 42 -9.43 -4.05 25.04
N ASN A 43 -9.19 -3.40 23.89
CA ASN A 43 -9.81 -3.75 22.62
C ASN A 43 -8.93 -4.73 21.84
N LYS A 44 -9.26 -6.02 21.98
CA LYS A 44 -8.60 -7.13 21.28
C LYS A 44 -9.07 -7.25 19.83
N VAL A 45 -8.84 -6.22 19.02
CA VAL A 45 -9.16 -6.21 17.58
C VAL A 45 -8.20 -7.15 16.85
N ARG A 46 -8.75 -8.14 16.13
CA ARG A 46 -7.96 -9.01 15.23
C ARG A 46 -7.77 -8.30 13.89
N ASN A 47 -6.73 -7.49 13.77
CA ASN A 47 -6.35 -6.90 12.48
C ASN A 47 -5.77 -7.98 11.55
N ALA A 48 -6.40 -8.19 10.40
CA ALA A 48 -5.79 -8.90 9.28
C ALA A 48 -4.85 -7.92 8.55
N GLN A 49 -3.54 -8.17 8.59
CA GLN A 49 -2.51 -7.24 8.11
C GLN A 49 -1.94 -7.63 6.73
N SER A 50 -1.45 -6.64 5.98
CA SER A 50 -0.92 -6.79 4.63
C SER A 50 0.55 -7.28 4.58
N PRO A 51 0.93 -8.11 3.58
CA PRO A 51 2.25 -8.74 3.51
C PRO A 51 3.39 -7.87 2.96
N SER A 52 3.11 -6.63 2.53
CA SER A 52 4.13 -5.66 2.07
C SER A 52 5.19 -5.31 3.14
N HIS A 53 4.91 -5.59 4.41
CA HIS A 53 5.79 -5.36 5.56
C HIS A 53 7.07 -6.25 5.65
N ALA A 54 7.26 -7.22 4.75
CA ALA A 54 8.18 -8.34 4.99
C ALA A 54 9.70 -8.04 4.94
N ILE A 55 10.14 -6.77 4.79
CA ILE A 55 11.55 -6.36 4.96
C ILE A 55 11.85 -5.85 6.38
N MET A 56 10.85 -5.41 7.16
CA MET A 56 11.06 -4.75 8.48
C MET A 56 10.22 -5.31 9.63
N ARG A 57 9.78 -6.58 9.55
CA ARG A 57 8.84 -7.21 10.50
C ARG A 57 9.21 -7.18 11.99
N ASP A 58 10.49 -7.06 12.33
CA ASP A 58 10.97 -7.20 13.70
C ASP A 58 11.28 -5.86 14.39
N TRP A 59 11.24 -4.73 13.67
CA TRP A 59 11.36 -3.42 14.32
C TRP A 59 9.97 -2.89 14.67
N LYS A 60 9.69 -2.81 15.96
CA LYS A 60 8.54 -2.07 16.50
C LYS A 60 9.06 -0.85 17.23
N CYS A 61 8.31 0.24 17.13
CA CYS A 61 8.54 1.40 17.98
C CYS A 61 8.54 0.97 19.45
N PRO A 62 9.56 1.30 20.27
CA PRO A 62 9.63 0.86 21.67
C PRO A 62 8.45 1.32 22.52
N SER A 63 7.91 2.50 22.22
CA SER A 63 6.64 3.01 22.74
C SER A 63 6.09 4.05 21.78
N SER A 64 4.83 3.92 21.39
CA SER A 64 4.12 4.90 20.55
C SER A 64 2.90 5.42 21.31
N LEU A 65 2.78 6.75 21.43
CA LEU A 65 1.67 7.41 22.10
C LEU A 65 1.09 8.51 21.19
N PHE A 66 -0.20 8.79 21.34
CA PHE A 66 -0.87 9.86 20.62
C PHE A 66 -0.73 11.18 21.40
N TYR A 67 -0.35 12.24 20.70
CA TYR A 67 -0.16 13.58 21.26
C TYR A 67 -0.99 14.61 20.48
N GLY A 68 -1.57 15.57 21.20
CA GLY A 68 -2.50 16.54 20.65
C GLY A 68 -3.87 15.92 20.34
N GLY A 69 -4.56 16.53 19.39
CA GLY A 69 -5.89 16.14 18.96
C GLY A 69 -6.96 16.97 19.66
N TYR A 70 -7.85 17.55 18.86
CA TYR A 70 -8.92 18.38 19.41
C TYR A 70 -9.93 17.54 20.21
N THR A 71 -10.19 17.97 21.45
CA THR A 71 -11.15 17.32 22.35
C THR A 71 -12.15 18.34 22.92
N GLY A 72 -13.45 18.08 22.75
CA GLY A 72 -14.52 18.76 23.52
C GLY A 72 -15.13 20.05 22.94
N GLY A 73 -15.03 20.31 21.63
CA GLY A 73 -15.64 21.50 21.02
C GLY A 73 -17.18 21.50 21.00
N LYS A 74 -17.79 22.49 21.66
CA LYS A 74 -19.21 22.87 21.44
C LYS A 74 -19.38 23.57 20.08
N GLY A 75 -19.13 22.83 18.99
CA GLY A 75 -19.10 23.35 17.62
C GLY A 75 -19.19 22.29 16.53
N GLY A 76 -18.77 21.05 16.79
CA GLY A 76 -19.16 19.86 16.01
C GLY A 76 -18.78 19.88 14.51
N LYS A 77 -17.50 20.13 14.18
CA LYS A 77 -16.98 19.98 12.81
C LYS A 77 -15.67 19.21 12.69
N LEU A 78 -14.75 19.38 13.64
CA LEU A 78 -13.57 18.51 13.72
C LEU A 78 -13.96 17.14 14.29
N PRO A 79 -13.52 16.03 13.67
CA PRO A 79 -13.47 14.72 14.31
C PRO A 79 -12.72 14.79 15.65
N GLU A 80 -13.14 13.96 16.61
CA GLU A 80 -12.41 13.84 17.88
C GLU A 80 -11.03 13.24 17.63
N GLY A 81 -9.98 13.96 18.01
CA GLY A 81 -8.57 13.59 17.76
C GLY A 81 -7.92 14.30 16.58
N ASP A 82 -8.66 15.02 15.75
CA ASP A 82 -8.10 15.73 14.58
C ASP A 82 -7.02 16.77 14.99
N GLY A 83 -5.99 16.94 14.16
CA GLY A 83 -4.75 17.68 14.43
C GLY A 83 -3.71 16.93 15.30
N GLY A 84 -4.10 15.88 16.02
CA GLY A 84 -3.20 15.06 16.85
C GLY A 84 -2.43 14.03 16.02
N ARG A 85 -1.27 13.55 16.52
CA ARG A 85 -0.44 12.57 15.80
C ARG A 85 0.20 11.54 16.74
N TRP A 86 0.47 10.34 16.22
CA TRP A 86 1.19 9.28 16.91
C TRP A 86 2.70 9.53 16.89
N VAL A 87 3.33 9.65 18.05
CA VAL A 87 4.78 9.86 18.20
C VAL A 87 5.48 8.59 18.65
N CYS A 88 6.60 8.25 18.02
CA CYS A 88 7.46 7.14 18.42
C CYS A 88 8.57 7.59 19.39
N ASP A 89 8.83 6.76 20.40
CA ASP A 89 9.86 6.94 21.44
C ASP A 89 9.89 8.34 22.09
N PRO A 90 8.76 8.81 22.68
CA PRO A 90 8.70 10.10 23.35
C PRO A 90 9.70 10.21 24.51
N VAL A 91 10.06 9.08 25.15
CA VAL A 91 11.09 9.05 26.21
C VAL A 91 12.49 9.35 25.66
N GLY A 92 12.81 8.88 24.45
CA GLY A 92 14.05 9.23 23.76
C GLY A 92 14.10 10.70 23.35
N ILE A 93 13.00 11.26 22.85
CA ILE A 93 12.89 12.69 22.50
C ILE A 93 13.08 13.57 23.74
N ALA A 94 12.41 13.24 24.85
CA ALA A 94 12.56 13.94 26.12
C ALA A 94 14.02 13.94 26.61
N LYS A 95 14.74 12.82 26.46
CA LYS A 95 16.18 12.74 26.78
C LYS A 95 17.05 13.60 25.86
N ALA A 96 16.74 13.66 24.57
CA ALA A 96 17.44 14.53 23.62
C ALA A 96 17.21 16.02 23.93
N ALA A 97 16.04 16.39 24.45
CA ALA A 97 15.74 17.74 24.94
C ALA A 97 16.48 18.12 26.23
N GLU A 98 16.87 17.14 27.05
CA GLU A 98 17.61 17.33 28.30
C GLU A 98 19.15 17.38 28.10
N ASP A 99 19.67 16.92 26.95
CA ASP A 99 21.10 16.91 26.67
C ASP A 99 21.63 18.31 26.28
N VAL A 100 22.06 19.05 27.30
CA VAL A 100 22.71 20.37 27.18
C VAL A 100 24.02 20.33 26.37
N SER A 101 24.60 19.14 26.11
CA SER A 101 25.79 18.95 25.27
C SER A 101 25.49 18.51 23.84
N GLY A 102 24.23 18.13 23.55
CA GLY A 102 23.75 17.70 22.25
C GLY A 102 23.11 18.81 21.40
N PRO A 103 22.57 18.47 20.22
CA PRO A 103 21.86 19.42 19.34
C PRO A 103 20.46 19.84 19.85
N GLY A 104 20.02 19.33 21.00
CA GLY A 104 18.70 19.54 21.58
C GLY A 104 17.56 18.85 20.81
N CYS A 105 16.34 18.99 21.30
CA CYS A 105 15.13 18.53 20.61
C CYS A 105 14.63 19.61 19.64
N LEU A 106 14.42 19.24 18.38
CA LEU A 106 13.91 20.13 17.32
C LEU A 106 12.65 19.55 16.68
N ILE A 107 11.58 20.34 16.65
CA ILE A 107 10.25 19.93 16.18
C ILE A 107 9.81 20.89 15.07
N TYR A 108 9.52 20.36 13.88
CA TYR A 108 8.90 21.11 12.79
C TYR A 108 7.46 20.62 12.61
N SER A 109 6.52 21.55 12.54
CA SER A 109 5.11 21.30 12.26
C SER A 109 4.66 22.17 11.09
N ILE A 110 4.10 21.56 10.06
CA ILE A 110 3.84 22.21 8.78
C ILE A 110 2.37 22.03 8.42
N GLY A 111 1.67 23.15 8.24
CA GLY A 111 0.22 23.23 8.21
C GLY A 111 -0.37 22.93 9.59
N SER A 112 -0.77 23.97 10.31
CA SER A 112 -1.44 23.85 11.60
C SER A 112 -2.87 24.39 11.58
N ASP A 113 -3.22 25.19 10.57
CA ASP A 113 -4.54 25.82 10.37
C ASP A 113 -5.04 26.60 11.60
N GLY A 114 -4.09 27.10 12.41
CA GLY A 114 -4.35 27.77 13.68
C GLY A 114 -4.68 26.86 14.88
N GLU A 115 -4.68 25.53 14.68
CA GLU A 115 -4.71 24.52 15.73
C GLU A 115 -3.28 24.35 16.30
N PHE A 116 -3.15 24.19 17.62
CA PHE A 116 -1.85 24.06 18.31
C PHE A 116 -1.84 22.98 19.40
N SER A 117 -2.83 22.08 19.43
CA SER A 117 -2.94 21.01 20.44
C SER A 117 -1.76 20.05 20.38
N PHE A 118 -1.23 19.77 19.19
CA PHE A 118 -0.06 18.94 18.98
C PHE A 118 1.19 19.56 19.63
N GLU A 119 1.52 20.79 19.27
CA GLU A 119 2.69 21.53 19.78
C GLU A 119 2.63 21.69 21.30
N LYS A 120 1.44 21.99 21.84
CA LYS A 120 1.19 22.00 23.28
C LYS A 120 1.43 20.64 23.92
N ALA A 121 0.94 19.56 23.34
CA ALA A 121 1.14 18.23 23.88
C ALA A 121 2.62 17.80 23.85
N ILE A 122 3.39 18.17 22.82
CA ILE A 122 4.85 17.94 22.78
C ILE A 122 5.54 18.75 23.88
N HIS A 123 5.24 20.05 24.00
CA HIS A 123 5.82 20.94 25.01
C HIS A 123 5.49 20.50 26.45
N ASP A 124 4.22 20.19 26.74
CA ASP A 124 3.74 19.92 28.10
C ASP A 124 3.98 18.47 28.54
N GLN A 125 4.02 17.50 27.62
CA GLN A 125 4.05 16.07 27.95
C GLN A 125 5.33 15.34 27.50
N ILE A 126 6.12 15.88 26.56
CA ILE A 126 7.43 15.33 26.19
C ILE A 126 8.55 16.17 26.80
N SER A 127 8.68 17.44 26.40
CA SER A 127 9.62 18.37 27.03
C SER A 127 9.36 19.83 26.63
N ASN A 128 9.35 20.72 27.62
CA ASN A 128 9.29 22.16 27.42
C ASN A 128 10.64 22.78 26.98
N LYS A 129 11.66 21.94 26.74
CA LYS A 129 12.96 22.32 26.16
C LYS A 129 13.07 22.01 24.66
N CYS A 130 12.05 21.37 24.07
CA CYS A 130 11.97 21.20 22.63
C CYS A 130 11.81 22.57 21.95
N GLU A 131 12.60 22.82 20.91
CA GLU A 131 12.47 23.98 20.06
C GLU A 131 11.45 23.67 18.97
N ILE A 132 10.31 24.36 19.01
CA ILE A 132 9.15 24.07 18.16
C ILE A 132 8.99 25.18 17.13
N HIS A 133 9.00 24.80 15.84
CA HIS A 133 8.70 25.67 14.72
C HIS A 133 7.42 25.23 14.04
N THR A 134 6.47 26.16 13.89
CA THR A 134 5.24 25.94 13.12
C THR A 134 5.28 26.79 11.85
N PHE A 135 5.03 26.16 10.70
CA PHE A 135 5.04 26.78 9.38
C PHE A 135 3.66 26.66 8.77
N ASP A 136 3.08 27.76 8.30
CA ASP A 136 1.70 27.77 7.81
C ASP A 136 1.51 28.84 6.73
N ARG A 137 0.70 28.56 5.70
CA ARG A 137 0.40 29.46 4.57
C ARG A 137 -0.16 30.81 4.99
N ASN A 138 -0.89 30.90 6.11
CA ASN A 138 -1.51 32.14 6.57
C ASN A 138 -0.84 32.71 7.84
N PRO A 139 -0.90 34.04 8.06
CA PRO A 139 -0.59 34.63 9.36
C PRO A 139 -1.62 34.19 10.42
N ASN A 140 -1.23 34.06 11.70
CA ASN A 140 -2.14 33.60 12.76
C ASN A 140 -3.38 34.50 12.93
N GLU A 141 -3.28 35.80 12.63
CA GLU A 141 -4.40 36.75 12.61
C GLU A 141 -5.48 36.44 11.55
N PHE A 142 -5.21 35.53 10.61
CA PHE A 142 -6.21 34.95 9.72
C PHE A 142 -7.07 33.92 10.46
N TYR A 143 -6.44 33.02 11.22
CA TYR A 143 -7.08 31.94 11.98
C TYR A 143 -7.87 32.43 13.21
N LEU A 144 -7.54 33.62 13.72
CA LEU A 144 -8.25 34.27 14.83
C LEU A 144 -9.60 34.92 14.43
N ARG A 145 -9.99 34.89 13.15
CA ARG A 145 -11.22 35.52 12.64
C ARG A 145 -12.43 34.63 12.94
N PRO A 146 -13.52 35.14 13.56
CA PRO A 146 -14.73 34.36 13.83
C PRO A 146 -15.41 33.78 12.57
N GLU A 147 -15.13 34.37 11.41
CA GLU A 147 -15.62 33.90 10.10
C GLU A 147 -14.77 32.76 9.52
N TYR A 148 -13.52 32.61 9.98
CA TYR A 148 -12.70 31.47 9.61
C TYR A 148 -13.22 30.22 10.32
N ASN A 149 -13.34 29.11 9.59
CA ASN A 149 -13.87 27.82 10.02
C ASN A 149 -14.73 27.80 11.32
N PRO A 150 -16.01 28.23 11.27
CA PRO A 150 -16.84 28.37 12.48
C PRO A 150 -16.97 27.07 13.26
N GLY A 151 -16.41 27.05 14.48
CA GLY A 151 -16.33 25.89 15.37
C GLY A 151 -14.91 25.43 15.70
N TYR A 152 -13.88 25.97 15.04
CA TYR A 152 -12.47 25.71 15.37
C TYR A 152 -12.05 26.35 16.71
N PRO A 153 -11.01 25.81 17.37
CA PRO A 153 -10.28 26.54 18.41
C PRO A 153 -9.46 27.66 17.77
N HIS A 154 -10.01 28.88 17.71
CA HIS A 154 -9.32 30.08 17.21
C HIS A 154 -8.22 30.54 18.19
N GLU A 155 -7.10 29.82 18.20
CA GLU A 155 -6.04 30.01 19.18
C GLU A 155 -4.92 30.93 18.68
N ARG A 156 -4.37 31.69 19.63
CA ARG A 156 -3.14 32.46 19.42
C ARG A 156 -1.96 31.52 19.49
N VAL A 157 -0.95 31.78 18.66
CA VAL A 157 0.36 31.11 18.72
C VAL A 157 0.85 31.03 20.19
N PRO A 158 1.14 29.83 20.73
CA PRO A 158 1.72 29.69 22.05
C PRO A 158 3.11 30.36 22.11
N SER A 159 3.48 30.97 23.24
CA SER A 159 4.72 31.75 23.36
C SER A 159 6.02 30.94 23.24
N PHE A 160 5.93 29.60 23.21
CA PHE A 160 7.04 28.68 22.99
C PHE A 160 7.15 28.20 21.52
N VAL A 161 6.21 28.57 20.65
CA VAL A 161 6.21 28.22 19.23
C VAL A 161 6.83 29.35 18.41
N ASN A 162 7.88 29.03 17.67
CA ASN A 162 8.42 29.90 16.63
C ASN A 162 7.53 29.77 15.37
N TYR A 163 6.62 30.72 15.17
CA TYR A 163 5.67 30.69 14.06
C TYR A 163 6.22 31.39 12.81
N HIS A 164 6.05 30.76 11.65
CA HIS A 164 6.55 31.21 10.36
C HIS A 164 5.45 31.21 9.31
N ILE A 165 5.37 32.30 8.54
CA ILE A 165 4.45 32.41 7.41
C ILE A 165 5.08 31.78 6.16
N GLY A 166 4.33 30.91 5.49
CA GLY A 166 4.70 30.16 4.30
C GLY A 166 4.99 28.68 4.59
N GLU A 167 4.28 27.82 3.89
CA GLU A 167 4.46 26.36 3.85
C GLU A 167 5.59 25.91 2.92
N LEU A 168 5.82 24.60 2.87
CA LEU A 168 6.72 23.99 1.89
C LEU A 168 6.19 24.14 0.47
N SER A 169 7.12 24.36 -0.46
CA SER A 169 6.84 24.40 -1.89
C SER A 169 8.09 24.00 -2.67
N ARG A 170 7.96 23.71 -3.97
CA ARG A 170 9.12 23.48 -4.87
C ARG A 170 10.12 24.66 -4.91
N SER A 171 9.69 25.87 -4.52
CA SER A 171 10.54 27.07 -4.39
C SER A 171 11.13 27.29 -2.99
N LYS A 172 10.62 26.60 -1.96
CA LYS A 172 11.04 26.73 -0.57
C LYS A 172 10.85 25.40 0.14
N ASN A 173 11.84 24.52 0.01
CA ASN A 173 11.80 23.16 0.51
C ASN A 173 12.39 23.02 1.92
N LEU A 174 12.33 21.80 2.47
CA LEU A 174 12.76 21.54 3.85
C LEU A 174 14.25 21.80 4.05
N ALA A 175 15.10 21.48 3.07
CA ALA A 175 16.53 21.79 3.12
C ALA A 175 16.80 23.30 3.19
N GLN A 176 16.06 24.12 2.44
CA GLN A 176 16.16 25.57 2.51
C GLN A 176 15.66 26.12 3.87
N LEU A 177 14.59 25.56 4.45
CA LEU A 177 14.14 25.94 5.80
C LEU A 177 15.17 25.59 6.89
N VAL A 178 15.73 24.38 6.84
CA VAL A 178 16.82 23.93 7.73
C VAL A 178 18.01 24.87 7.60
N LYS A 179 18.33 25.33 6.39
CA LYS A 179 19.42 26.27 6.14
C LYS A 179 19.14 27.69 6.66
N ASP A 180 17.97 28.24 6.36
CA ASP A 180 17.57 29.61 6.74
C ASP A 180 17.50 29.77 8.26
N LEU A 181 17.10 28.73 8.98
CA LEU A 181 17.04 28.69 10.45
C LEU A 181 18.35 28.23 11.10
N GLY A 182 19.38 27.89 10.33
CA GLY A 182 20.70 27.50 10.84
C GLY A 182 20.80 26.06 11.37
N HIS A 183 19.82 25.21 11.07
CA HIS A 183 19.64 23.86 11.60
C HIS A 183 20.39 22.74 10.84
N ASN A 184 21.27 23.07 9.88
CA ASN A 184 22.04 22.15 9.00
C ASN A 184 22.89 21.05 9.69
N ARG A 185 22.88 20.96 11.03
CA ARG A 185 23.60 19.96 11.84
C ARG A 185 22.76 19.42 13.00
N ARG A 186 21.44 19.58 12.92
CA ARG A 186 20.48 19.12 13.93
C ARG A 186 19.57 18.08 13.30
N THR A 187 19.27 17.04 14.06
CA THR A 187 18.21 16.09 13.73
C THR A 187 16.87 16.74 14.06
N ILE A 188 15.94 16.74 13.10
CA ILE A 188 14.54 17.07 13.33
C ILE A 188 13.92 15.84 14.02
N GLU A 189 13.69 15.95 15.32
CA GLU A 189 13.16 14.87 16.17
C GLU A 189 11.72 14.50 15.79
N ILE A 190 10.92 15.46 15.31
CA ILE A 190 9.60 15.24 14.70
C ILE A 190 9.40 16.23 13.56
N LEU A 191 9.01 15.72 12.38
CA LEU A 191 8.37 16.48 11.31
C LEU A 191 6.88 16.13 11.27
N LYS A 192 6.00 16.99 11.81
CA LYS A 192 4.56 16.95 11.52
C LYS A 192 4.32 17.64 10.18
N ILE A 193 3.54 17.03 9.30
CA ILE A 193 3.13 17.64 8.04
C ILE A 193 1.67 17.32 7.69
N ASP A 194 0.94 18.37 7.32
CA ASP A 194 -0.50 18.35 7.13
C ASP A 194 -0.89 19.60 6.32
N CYS A 195 -0.62 19.58 5.01
CA CYS A 195 -0.53 20.78 4.18
C CYS A 195 -1.22 20.62 2.81
N GLU A 196 -2.38 19.96 2.79
CA GLU A 196 -3.40 20.07 1.73
C GLU A 196 -2.84 19.92 0.30
N GLY A 197 -1.92 18.97 0.10
CA GLY A 197 -1.26 18.66 -1.18
C GLY A 197 0.23 19.00 -1.24
N CYS A 198 0.77 19.84 -0.34
CA CYS A 198 2.21 20.19 -0.33
C CYS A 198 3.11 18.99 0.02
N GLU A 199 2.53 17.92 0.56
CA GLU A 199 3.20 16.66 0.87
C GLU A 199 3.81 16.05 -0.39
N HIS A 200 3.01 15.88 -1.45
CA HIS A 200 3.44 15.25 -2.71
C HIS A 200 4.44 16.09 -3.49
N ASP A 201 4.33 17.40 -3.41
CA ASP A 201 5.21 18.32 -4.11
C ASP A 201 6.63 18.35 -3.52
N THR A 202 6.81 17.97 -2.25
CA THR A 202 8.07 18.20 -1.53
C THR A 202 8.68 16.99 -0.82
N TYR A 203 7.95 15.87 -0.65
CA TYR A 203 8.43 14.72 0.14
C TYR A 203 9.78 14.12 -0.30
N LYS A 204 10.10 14.20 -1.59
CA LYS A 204 11.36 13.70 -2.14
C LYS A 204 12.59 14.44 -1.59
N GLU A 205 12.40 15.71 -1.24
CA GLU A 205 13.43 16.67 -0.80
C GLU A 205 13.56 16.72 0.74
N TRP A 206 12.62 16.12 1.48
CA TRP A 206 12.69 16.05 2.95
C TRP A 206 13.86 15.17 3.44
N LEU A 207 14.37 14.30 2.58
CA LEU A 207 15.41 13.30 2.86
C LEU A 207 16.65 13.48 1.97
N ASP A 208 16.95 14.73 1.66
CA ASP A 208 18.20 15.17 1.04
C ASP A 208 19.37 15.13 2.04
N ALA A 209 20.60 15.13 1.53
CA ALA A 209 21.80 14.88 2.35
C ALA A 209 22.04 15.89 3.49
N ASP A 210 21.50 17.11 3.37
CA ASP A 210 21.61 18.18 4.36
C ASP A 210 20.45 18.19 5.38
N VAL A 211 19.52 17.22 5.30
CA VAL A 211 18.34 17.12 6.19
C VAL A 211 18.29 15.77 6.89
N ASP A 212 18.39 15.79 8.22
CA ASP A 212 18.24 14.60 9.05
C ASP A 212 16.92 14.66 9.83
N VAL A 213 15.93 13.85 9.41
CA VAL A 213 14.67 13.68 10.14
C VAL A 213 14.69 12.35 10.89
N ARG A 214 14.20 12.33 12.14
CA ARG A 214 14.05 11.10 12.93
C ARG A 214 12.73 10.41 12.68
N GLN A 215 11.63 11.14 12.62
CA GLN A 215 10.29 10.62 12.31
C GLN A 215 9.43 11.67 11.62
N ILE A 216 8.55 11.19 10.75
CA ILE A 216 7.65 11.96 9.90
C ILE A 216 6.24 11.52 10.23
N LEU A 217 5.42 12.45 10.68
CA LEU A 217 4.04 12.22 11.08
C LEU A 217 3.18 13.05 10.14
N GLY A 218 2.31 12.45 9.34
CA GLY A 218 1.48 13.26 8.46
C GLY A 218 0.16 12.65 8.08
N GLU A 219 -0.74 13.53 7.68
CA GLU A 219 -1.93 13.17 6.93
C GLU A 219 -1.61 13.36 5.46
N PHE A 220 -1.72 12.29 4.68
CA PHE A 220 -1.23 12.30 3.30
C PHE A 220 -2.39 12.38 2.32
N HIS A 221 -2.75 13.62 2.00
CA HIS A 221 -3.76 14.02 1.03
C HIS A 221 -3.58 13.29 -0.31
N GLY A 222 -4.46 12.34 -0.67
CA GLY A 222 -4.30 11.54 -1.89
C GLY A 222 -3.09 10.58 -1.87
N TYR A 223 -2.87 9.90 -0.74
CA TYR A 223 -1.79 8.94 -0.53
C TYR A 223 -1.64 7.88 -1.64
N THR A 224 -0.38 7.51 -1.94
CA THR A 224 -0.04 6.42 -2.87
C THR A 224 0.96 5.44 -2.25
N GLU A 225 1.00 4.18 -2.72
CA GLU A 225 2.01 3.21 -2.26
C GLU A 225 3.45 3.70 -2.57
N GLN A 226 3.63 4.46 -3.65
CA GLN A 226 4.92 5.06 -4.02
C GLN A 226 5.45 6.00 -2.92
N PHE A 227 4.54 6.70 -2.23
CA PHE A 227 4.86 7.57 -1.11
C PHE A 227 5.48 6.78 0.06
N SER A 228 4.79 5.76 0.57
CA SER A 228 5.35 4.86 1.60
C SER A 228 6.63 4.15 1.13
N ARG A 229 6.69 3.70 -0.13
CA ARG A 229 7.86 3.00 -0.67
C ARG A 229 9.12 3.88 -0.63
N PHE A 230 9.00 5.17 -0.96
CA PHE A 230 10.12 6.11 -0.87
C PHE A 230 10.72 6.17 0.55
N PHE A 231 9.89 6.29 1.59
CA PHE A 231 10.35 6.31 2.97
C PHE A 231 11.01 4.98 3.37
N ILE A 232 10.43 3.86 2.97
CA ILE A 232 10.99 2.51 3.19
C ILE A 232 12.37 2.36 2.53
N GLU A 233 12.53 2.79 1.28
CA GLU A 233 13.79 2.77 0.54
C GLU A 233 14.86 3.69 1.17
N LYS A 234 14.42 4.77 1.84
CA LYS A 234 15.28 5.69 2.63
C LYS A 234 15.53 5.21 4.07
N GLY A 235 15.08 4.01 4.44
CA GLY A 235 15.36 3.39 5.73
C GLY A 235 14.39 3.74 6.87
N TYR A 236 13.18 4.19 6.55
CA TYR A 236 12.12 4.42 7.54
C TYR A 236 11.18 3.21 7.65
N ALA A 237 10.71 2.93 8.86
CA ALA A 237 9.61 2.00 9.11
C ALA A 237 8.31 2.74 9.41
N VAL A 238 7.19 2.22 8.90
CA VAL A 238 5.84 2.64 9.33
C VAL A 238 5.58 2.08 10.73
N PHE A 239 5.17 2.94 11.66
CA PHE A 239 4.78 2.53 13.02
C PHE A 239 3.32 2.86 13.38
N HIS A 240 2.69 3.77 12.63
CA HIS A 240 1.26 4.01 12.68
C HIS A 240 0.69 4.17 11.26
N SER A 241 -0.56 3.73 11.08
CA SER A 241 -1.35 3.86 9.87
C SER A 241 -2.83 3.93 10.25
N GLY A 242 -3.46 5.07 10.01
CA GLY A 242 -4.90 5.28 10.03
C GLY A 242 -5.52 4.85 8.70
N GLY A 243 -6.84 4.61 8.71
CA GLY A 243 -7.61 4.35 7.50
C GLY A 243 -8.30 5.61 7.00
N GLY A 244 -8.42 5.77 5.68
CA GLY A 244 -9.06 6.92 5.06
C GLY A 244 -8.61 7.10 3.60
N ILE A 245 -9.16 8.12 2.94
CA ILE A 245 -8.66 8.61 1.63
C ILE A 245 -7.36 9.39 1.83
N ASN A 246 -7.27 10.12 2.94
CA ASN A 246 -6.06 10.75 3.45
C ASN A 246 -5.64 9.99 4.72
N PRO A 247 -4.83 8.91 4.61
CA PRO A 247 -4.43 8.15 5.79
C PRO A 247 -3.41 8.94 6.63
N GLU A 248 -3.66 9.01 7.93
CA GLU A 248 -2.63 9.36 8.91
C GLU A 248 -1.53 8.29 8.89
N MET A 249 -0.31 8.64 8.48
CA MET A 249 0.82 7.71 8.48
C MET A 249 1.94 8.28 9.34
N SER A 250 2.58 7.41 10.13
CA SER A 250 3.75 7.79 10.92
C SER A 250 4.92 6.87 10.61
N TYR A 251 6.01 7.50 10.16
CA TYR A 251 7.26 6.87 9.74
C TYR A 251 8.37 7.23 10.72
N VAL A 252 9.29 6.31 11.00
CA VAL A 252 10.44 6.55 11.87
C VAL A 252 11.70 5.93 11.26
N LYS A 253 12.78 6.71 11.24
CA LYS A 253 14.07 6.34 10.68
C LYS A 253 14.68 5.22 11.51
N LEU A 254 14.97 4.09 10.86
CA LEU A 254 15.63 3.00 11.54
C LEU A 254 17.09 3.37 11.82
N PRO A 255 17.64 3.02 13.00
CA PRO A 255 19.08 3.10 13.20
C PRO A 255 19.74 2.17 12.18
N MET A 256 20.60 2.72 11.32
CA MET A 256 21.38 1.92 10.38
C MET A 256 22.21 0.91 11.18
N ARG A 257 21.79 -0.36 11.16
CA ARG A 257 22.71 -1.45 11.48
C ARG A 257 23.78 -1.41 10.40
N GLU A 258 25.04 -1.51 10.80
CA GLU A 258 26.17 -1.78 9.90
C GLU A 258 26.01 -3.19 9.30
N THR A 259 25.04 -3.38 8.41
CA THR A 259 24.93 -4.59 7.59
C THR A 259 25.89 -4.41 6.44
N ALA A 260 27.04 -5.08 6.57
CA ALA A 260 28.13 -5.06 5.62
C ALA A 260 27.61 -5.13 4.17
N MET A 261 28.09 -4.21 3.33
CA MET A 261 27.92 -4.32 1.89
C MET A 261 28.48 -5.67 1.44
N VAL A 262 27.61 -6.59 1.00
CA VAL A 262 28.04 -7.85 0.39
C VAL A 262 28.56 -7.54 -1.01
N SER A 263 29.81 -7.08 -1.06
CA SER A 263 30.56 -6.96 -2.30
C SER A 263 30.88 -8.36 -2.85
N PRO A 264 30.69 -8.64 -4.15
CA PRO A 264 30.88 -9.97 -4.71
C PRO A 264 32.37 -10.27 -4.98
N MET A 265 33.22 -10.19 -3.95
CA MET A 265 34.65 -10.49 -4.11
C MET A 265 35.36 -10.89 -2.80
N MET A 266 35.23 -12.16 -2.39
CA MET A 266 36.34 -13.00 -1.90
C MET A 266 35.88 -14.41 -1.51
N LEU A 267 36.24 -15.39 -2.35
CA LEU A 267 36.43 -16.78 -1.93
C LEU A 267 37.92 -16.94 -1.58
N ALA A 268 38.27 -17.04 -0.29
CA ALA A 268 39.38 -17.85 0.24
C ALA A 268 39.70 -17.49 1.72
N LEU A 269 39.71 -18.52 2.58
CA LEU A 269 40.37 -18.57 3.90
C LEU A 269 39.78 -17.60 4.96
N ASP A 270 39.81 -17.89 6.27
CA ASP A 270 40.59 -18.88 7.02
C ASP A 270 39.73 -19.55 8.13
N ALA A 271 40.12 -20.74 8.55
CA ALA A 271 39.45 -21.52 9.59
C ALA A 271 40.28 -21.55 10.88
N ARG A 272 39.82 -20.84 11.93
CA ARG A 272 39.87 -21.24 13.37
C ARG A 272 39.44 -20.13 14.35
N ARG A 273 38.27 -20.27 14.96
CA ARG A 273 38.01 -20.27 16.43
C ARG A 273 36.50 -20.23 16.72
N PRO A 274 35.98 -21.05 17.64
CA PRO A 274 34.61 -20.89 18.14
C PRO A 274 34.57 -19.82 19.25
N GLN A 275 33.81 -18.75 19.03
CA GLN A 275 33.24 -17.96 20.11
C GLN A 275 31.72 -18.22 20.16
N GLN A 276 31.19 -18.44 21.36
CA GLN A 276 29.77 -18.63 21.56
C GLN A 276 29.03 -17.31 21.32
N LEU A 277 28.11 -17.32 20.34
CA LEU A 277 27.12 -16.26 20.15
C LEU A 277 25.79 -16.68 20.80
N PRO A 278 25.01 -15.74 21.38
CA PRO A 278 23.75 -16.08 22.04
C PRO A 278 22.70 -16.61 21.06
N SER A 279 21.98 -17.65 21.46
CA SER A 279 20.91 -18.24 20.66
C SER A 279 19.67 -17.33 20.59
N SER A 280 19.60 -16.50 19.56
CA SER A 280 18.34 -15.99 19.01
C SER A 280 18.34 -16.26 17.51
N GLN A 281 17.69 -17.35 17.10
CA GLN A 281 17.56 -17.69 15.68
C GLN A 281 16.58 -16.70 15.03
N PRO A 282 16.88 -16.18 13.82
CA PRO A 282 15.88 -15.48 13.03
C PRO A 282 14.79 -16.48 12.61
N VAL A 283 13.53 -16.05 12.68
CA VAL A 283 12.40 -16.87 12.20
C VAL A 283 12.57 -17.10 10.71
N ALA A 284 12.59 -18.37 10.29
CA ALA A 284 12.67 -18.73 8.88
C ALA A 284 11.43 -18.21 8.14
N LYS A 285 11.63 -17.29 7.19
CA LYS A 285 10.58 -16.86 6.26
C LYS A 285 10.10 -18.07 5.45
N THR A 286 8.80 -18.18 5.20
CA THR A 286 8.27 -19.26 4.36
C THR A 286 8.72 -19.06 2.91
N ILE A 287 8.77 -20.15 2.14
CA ILE A 287 9.14 -20.11 0.72
C ILE A 287 8.18 -19.18 -0.06
N GLU A 288 6.89 -19.25 0.27
CA GLU A 288 5.82 -18.42 -0.28
C GLU A 288 6.07 -16.91 -0.10
N GLU A 289 6.47 -16.47 1.10
CA GLU A 289 6.81 -15.06 1.36
C GLU A 289 8.05 -14.58 0.60
N ILE A 290 9.04 -15.46 0.43
CA ILE A 290 10.24 -15.18 -0.36
C ILE A 290 9.88 -15.06 -1.84
N GLU A 291 8.95 -15.87 -2.34
CA GLU A 291 8.43 -15.76 -3.70
C GLU A 291 7.65 -14.46 -3.90
N ILE A 292 6.69 -14.11 -3.04
CA ILE A 292 5.95 -12.83 -3.11
C ILE A 292 6.91 -11.64 -3.16
N LEU A 293 7.94 -11.61 -2.29
CA LEU A 293 8.98 -10.57 -2.28
C LEU A 293 9.91 -10.57 -3.51
N ARG A 294 9.95 -11.66 -4.28
CA ARG A 294 10.61 -11.72 -5.59
C ARG A 294 9.70 -11.22 -6.70
N ARG A 295 8.40 -11.55 -6.69
CA ARG A 295 7.41 -11.04 -7.67
C ARG A 295 7.28 -9.51 -7.57
N LEU A 296 7.20 -8.97 -6.35
CA LEU A 296 7.20 -7.52 -6.07
C LEU A 296 8.46 -6.77 -6.51
N ARG A 297 9.59 -7.46 -6.72
CA ARG A 297 10.87 -6.88 -7.14
C ARG A 297 11.30 -7.32 -8.54
N TRP A 298 10.45 -8.09 -9.22
CA TRP A 298 10.70 -8.49 -10.59
C TRP A 298 10.53 -7.28 -11.51
N LYS A 299 11.35 -7.19 -12.54
CA LYS A 299 11.26 -6.15 -13.57
C LYS A 299 11.15 -6.82 -14.93
N CYS A 300 10.30 -6.25 -15.78
CA CYS A 300 10.23 -6.70 -17.17
C CYS A 300 11.60 -6.54 -17.86
N PRO A 301 12.11 -7.56 -18.58
CA PRO A 301 13.35 -7.42 -19.35
C PRO A 301 13.27 -6.35 -20.44
N SER A 302 12.09 -6.14 -21.02
CA SER A 302 11.82 -5.08 -21.99
C SER A 302 10.33 -4.72 -21.99
N SER A 303 9.99 -3.54 -21.49
CA SER A 303 8.63 -2.99 -21.55
C SER A 303 8.60 -1.77 -22.46
N LEU A 304 7.60 -1.71 -23.36
CA LEU A 304 7.36 -0.59 -24.27
C LEU A 304 5.89 -0.18 -24.21
N PHE A 305 5.61 1.10 -24.46
CA PHE A 305 4.25 1.64 -24.53
C PHE A 305 3.70 1.51 -25.96
N TYR A 306 2.46 1.02 -26.09
CA TYR A 306 1.78 0.83 -27.37
C TYR A 306 0.42 1.52 -27.34
N GLY A 307 0.04 2.13 -28.46
CA GLY A 307 -1.16 2.97 -28.57
C GLY A 307 -1.00 4.33 -27.89
N GLY A 308 -2.12 4.90 -27.48
CA GLY A 308 -2.21 6.21 -26.84
C GLY A 308 -2.48 7.31 -27.87
N TYR A 309 -3.55 8.07 -27.68
CA TYR A 309 -3.88 9.16 -28.59
C TYR A 309 -2.96 10.37 -28.40
N THR A 310 -2.03 10.59 -29.34
CA THR A 310 -1.01 11.64 -29.27
C THR A 310 -1.40 12.99 -29.90
N GLY A 311 -2.69 13.17 -30.25
CA GLY A 311 -3.31 14.50 -30.30
C GLY A 311 -4.21 14.80 -31.50
N GLY A 312 -5.14 15.73 -31.26
CA GLY A 312 -5.96 16.40 -32.26
C GLY A 312 -6.08 17.91 -31.95
N LYS A 313 -6.19 18.75 -32.99
CA LYS A 313 -6.40 20.20 -32.83
C LYS A 313 -7.77 20.46 -32.19
N GLY A 314 -7.78 20.75 -30.89
CA GLY A 314 -8.99 20.86 -30.05
C GLY A 314 -8.93 20.06 -28.75
N GLY A 315 -7.79 19.42 -28.45
CA GLY A 315 -7.58 18.47 -27.37
C GLY A 315 -8.24 18.78 -26.02
N LYS A 316 -8.98 17.77 -25.53
CA LYS A 316 -9.41 17.59 -24.14
C LYS A 316 -9.02 16.23 -23.55
N LEU A 317 -8.48 15.33 -24.37
CA LEU A 317 -7.98 14.03 -23.94
C LEU A 317 -6.73 14.22 -23.05
N PRO A 318 -6.64 13.52 -21.91
CA PRO A 318 -5.37 13.34 -21.21
C PRO A 318 -4.33 12.71 -22.13
N GLU A 319 -3.09 13.19 -22.07
CA GLU A 319 -1.98 12.59 -22.81
C GLU A 319 -1.68 11.20 -22.21
N GLY A 320 -2.06 10.14 -22.91
CA GLY A 320 -1.85 8.74 -22.51
C GLY A 320 -3.05 7.81 -22.72
N ASP A 321 -4.27 8.37 -22.75
CA ASP A 321 -5.52 7.59 -22.79
C ASP A 321 -5.57 6.59 -23.98
N GLY A 322 -6.12 5.40 -23.72
CA GLY A 322 -6.18 4.23 -24.61
C GLY A 322 -4.88 3.41 -24.72
N GLY A 323 -3.71 4.03 -24.55
CA GLY A 323 -2.41 3.36 -24.66
C GLY A 323 -2.02 2.57 -23.41
N ARG A 324 -1.23 1.50 -23.55
CA ARG A 324 -0.81 0.66 -22.40
C ARG A 324 0.63 0.14 -22.55
N TRP A 325 1.28 -0.13 -21.41
CA TRP A 325 2.62 -0.72 -21.34
C TRP A 325 2.59 -2.23 -21.53
N VAL A 326 3.34 -2.78 -22.50
CA VAL A 326 3.44 -4.21 -22.80
C VAL A 326 4.81 -4.73 -22.41
N CYS A 327 4.87 -5.86 -21.68
CA CYS A 327 6.12 -6.56 -21.37
C CYS A 327 6.45 -7.63 -22.42
N ASP A 328 7.74 -7.82 -22.71
CA ASP A 328 8.25 -8.81 -23.68
C ASP A 328 7.51 -8.85 -25.03
N PRO A 329 7.39 -7.71 -25.76
CA PRO A 329 6.77 -7.67 -27.07
C PRO A 329 7.48 -8.58 -28.10
N VAL A 330 8.78 -8.85 -27.92
CA VAL A 330 9.55 -9.79 -28.76
C VAL A 330 9.08 -11.23 -28.54
N GLY A 331 8.74 -11.63 -27.31
CA GLY A 331 8.14 -12.92 -27.01
C GLY A 331 6.74 -13.07 -27.59
N ILE A 332 5.91 -12.02 -27.51
CA ILE A 332 4.56 -12.01 -28.11
C ILE A 332 4.65 -12.16 -29.65
N ALA A 333 5.54 -11.40 -30.30
CA ALA A 333 5.77 -11.50 -31.74
C ALA A 333 6.20 -12.91 -32.16
N LYS A 334 7.02 -13.60 -31.35
CA LYS A 334 7.40 -15.00 -31.60
C LYS A 334 6.23 -15.98 -31.43
N ALA A 335 5.36 -15.77 -30.44
CA ALA A 335 4.15 -16.58 -30.26
C ALA A 335 3.17 -16.42 -31.45
N ALA A 336 3.11 -15.24 -32.05
CA ALA A 336 2.33 -14.97 -33.26
C ALA A 336 2.89 -15.66 -34.53
N GLU A 337 4.17 -16.00 -34.55
CA GLU A 337 4.84 -16.71 -35.65
C GLU A 337 4.77 -18.24 -35.53
N ASP A 338 4.41 -18.79 -34.37
CA ASP A 338 4.33 -20.24 -34.15
C ASP A 338 3.05 -20.83 -34.76
N VAL A 339 3.15 -21.25 -36.02
CA VAL A 339 2.08 -21.94 -36.78
C VAL A 339 1.69 -23.31 -36.17
N SER A 340 2.51 -23.86 -35.27
CA SER A 340 2.22 -25.09 -34.52
C SER A 340 1.68 -24.86 -33.10
N GLY A 341 1.71 -23.61 -32.62
CA GLY A 341 1.26 -23.23 -31.27
C GLY A 341 -0.18 -22.69 -31.23
N PRO A 342 -0.64 -22.20 -30.07
CA PRO A 342 -1.96 -21.59 -29.90
C PRO A 342 -2.11 -20.20 -30.58
N GLY A 343 -1.03 -19.68 -31.18
CA GLY A 343 -0.95 -18.35 -31.77
C GLY A 343 -0.92 -17.22 -30.74
N CYS A 344 -0.87 -15.97 -31.22
CA CYS A 344 -1.02 -14.77 -30.40
C CYS A 344 -2.50 -14.41 -30.29
N LEU A 345 -3.03 -14.33 -29.07
CA LEU A 345 -4.43 -13.97 -28.79
C LEU A 345 -4.48 -12.72 -27.89
N ILE A 346 -5.19 -11.69 -28.34
CA ILE A 346 -5.29 -10.39 -27.67
C ILE A 346 -6.76 -10.08 -27.40
N TYR A 347 -7.11 -9.86 -26.14
CA TYR A 347 -8.43 -9.37 -25.74
C TYR A 347 -8.28 -7.93 -25.24
N SER A 348 -9.13 -7.03 -25.74
CA SER A 348 -9.25 -5.65 -25.30
C SER A 348 -10.69 -5.37 -24.91
N ILE A 349 -10.91 -4.86 -23.71
CA ILE A 349 -12.24 -4.76 -23.10
C ILE A 349 -12.45 -3.32 -22.66
N GLY A 350 -13.49 -2.69 -23.21
CA GLY A 350 -13.71 -1.25 -23.18
C GLY A 350 -12.65 -0.51 -24.01
N SER A 351 -13.06 -0.07 -25.20
CA SER A 351 -12.23 0.74 -26.08
C SER A 351 -12.84 2.12 -26.35
N ASP A 352 -14.14 2.32 -26.07
CA ASP A 352 -14.92 3.54 -26.34
C ASP A 352 -14.79 4.03 -27.81
N GLY A 353 -14.48 3.10 -28.72
CA GLY A 353 -14.17 3.38 -30.13
C GLY A 353 -12.77 3.90 -30.43
N GLU A 354 -11.88 3.99 -29.44
CA GLU A 354 -10.44 4.22 -29.62
C GLU A 354 -9.77 2.88 -29.97
N PHE A 355 -8.95 2.84 -31.03
CA PHE A 355 -8.31 1.62 -31.54
C PHE A 355 -6.79 1.75 -31.71
N SER A 356 -6.15 2.79 -31.13
CA SER A 356 -4.72 3.03 -31.27
C SER A 356 -3.88 1.90 -30.65
N PHE A 357 -4.36 1.29 -29.57
CA PHE A 357 -3.71 0.15 -28.92
C PHE A 357 -3.68 -1.07 -29.85
N GLU A 358 -4.84 -1.50 -30.34
CA GLU A 358 -4.99 -2.66 -31.21
C GLU A 358 -4.20 -2.49 -32.51
N LYS A 359 -4.22 -1.28 -33.09
CA LYS A 359 -3.36 -0.91 -34.22
C LYS A 359 -1.88 -1.02 -33.89
N ALA A 360 -1.44 -0.50 -32.74
CA ALA A 360 -0.04 -0.58 -32.34
C ALA A 360 0.42 -2.03 -32.11
N ILE A 361 -0.42 -2.90 -31.54
CA ILE A 361 -0.12 -4.33 -31.40
C ILE A 361 -0.02 -4.99 -32.79
N HIS A 362 -1.00 -4.76 -33.68
CA HIS A 362 -1.02 -5.31 -35.04
C HIS A 362 0.18 -4.84 -35.88
N ASP A 363 0.47 -3.54 -35.89
CA ASP A 363 1.46 -2.94 -36.78
C ASP A 363 2.90 -3.06 -36.26
N GLN A 364 3.10 -3.13 -34.93
CA GLN A 364 4.43 -3.06 -34.31
C GLN A 364 4.87 -4.33 -33.57
N ILE A 365 3.93 -5.20 -33.15
CA ILE A 365 4.25 -6.50 -32.55
C ILE A 365 4.07 -7.62 -33.56
N SER A 366 2.84 -7.84 -34.04
CA SER A 366 2.58 -8.78 -35.14
C SER A 366 1.17 -8.65 -35.72
N ASN A 367 1.09 -8.60 -37.06
CA ASN A 367 -0.15 -8.63 -37.81
C ASN A 367 -0.79 -10.04 -37.89
N LYS A 368 -0.21 -11.03 -37.21
CA LYS A 368 -0.74 -12.39 -37.04
C LYS A 368 -1.44 -12.60 -35.70
N CYS A 369 -1.39 -11.61 -34.80
CA CYS A 369 -2.17 -11.65 -33.57
C CYS A 369 -3.68 -11.61 -33.89
N GLU A 370 -4.43 -12.49 -33.26
CA GLU A 370 -5.89 -12.50 -33.30
C GLU A 370 -6.40 -11.55 -32.22
N ILE A 371 -7.01 -10.44 -32.65
CA ILE A 371 -7.40 -9.33 -31.78
C ILE A 371 -8.92 -9.30 -31.65
N HIS A 372 -9.41 -9.35 -30.41
CA HIS A 372 -10.82 -9.21 -30.06
C HIS A 372 -11.03 -7.97 -29.20
N THR A 373 -11.96 -7.11 -29.62
CA THR A 373 -12.39 -5.95 -28.83
C THR A 373 -13.82 -6.17 -28.36
N PHE A 374 -14.06 -6.00 -27.05
CA PHE A 374 -15.35 -6.17 -26.39
C PHE A 374 -15.79 -4.85 -25.79
N ASP A 375 -16.98 -4.38 -26.14
CA ASP A 375 -17.37 -3.03 -25.80
C ASP A 375 -18.89 -2.93 -25.58
N ARG A 376 -19.33 -2.11 -24.62
CA ARG A 376 -20.73 -1.97 -24.21
C ARG A 376 -21.67 -1.56 -25.34
N ASN A 377 -21.20 -0.72 -26.27
CA ASN A 377 -22.02 -0.17 -27.34
C ASN A 377 -21.59 -0.71 -28.72
N PRO A 378 -22.49 -0.74 -29.72
CA PRO A 378 -22.10 -0.99 -31.10
C PRO A 378 -21.20 0.14 -31.63
N ASN A 379 -20.26 -0.17 -32.53
CA ASN A 379 -19.33 0.81 -33.11
C ASN A 379 -20.03 2.05 -33.72
N GLU A 380 -21.23 1.90 -34.30
CA GLU A 380 -22.04 3.01 -34.83
C GLU A 380 -22.52 4.02 -33.76
N PHE A 381 -22.36 3.69 -32.48
CA PHE A 381 -22.54 4.62 -31.36
C PHE A 381 -21.33 5.52 -31.18
N TYR A 382 -20.12 4.96 -31.22
CA TYR A 382 -18.85 5.70 -31.10
C TYR A 382 -18.53 6.57 -32.30
N LEU A 383 -19.10 6.28 -33.48
CA LEU A 383 -18.99 7.13 -34.67
C LEU A 383 -19.82 8.44 -34.60
N ARG A 384 -20.51 8.71 -33.48
CA ARG A 384 -21.36 9.91 -33.32
C ARG A 384 -20.54 11.09 -32.78
N PRO A 385 -20.45 12.22 -33.51
CA PRO A 385 -19.71 13.41 -33.04
C PRO A 385 -20.20 13.98 -31.71
N GLU A 386 -21.44 13.68 -31.33
CA GLU A 386 -22.06 14.15 -30.08
C GLU A 386 -21.71 13.28 -28.86
N TYR A 387 -21.26 12.04 -29.06
CA TYR A 387 -21.05 11.09 -27.97
C TYR A 387 -19.79 11.42 -27.17
N ASN A 388 -18.65 11.60 -27.84
CA ASN A 388 -17.38 11.94 -27.17
C ASN A 388 -16.60 13.03 -27.95
N PRO A 389 -16.97 14.32 -27.81
CA PRO A 389 -16.46 15.40 -28.66
C PRO A 389 -14.96 15.63 -28.52
N GLY A 390 -14.19 15.15 -29.50
CA GLY A 390 -12.73 15.26 -29.54
C GLY A 390 -12.00 13.93 -29.61
N TYR A 391 -12.69 12.81 -29.44
CA TYR A 391 -12.13 11.48 -29.70
C TYR A 391 -11.90 11.25 -31.20
N PRO A 392 -10.91 10.43 -31.57
CA PRO A 392 -10.82 9.90 -32.92
C PRO A 392 -11.98 8.91 -33.13
N HIS A 393 -13.09 9.39 -33.69
CA HIS A 393 -14.27 8.58 -34.03
C HIS A 393 -13.95 7.61 -35.18
N GLU A 394 -13.18 6.56 -34.88
CA GLU A 394 -12.66 5.61 -35.86
C GLU A 394 -13.62 4.44 -36.10
N ARG A 395 -13.53 3.87 -37.29
CA ARG A 395 -14.19 2.59 -37.57
C ARG A 395 -13.29 1.46 -37.09
N VAL A 396 -13.90 0.46 -36.45
CA VAL A 396 -13.28 -0.85 -36.17
C VAL A 396 -12.35 -1.28 -37.31
N PRO A 397 -11.04 -1.45 -37.05
CA PRO A 397 -10.09 -1.93 -38.04
C PRO A 397 -10.47 -3.33 -38.55
N SER A 398 -10.20 -3.64 -39.83
CA SER A 398 -10.62 -4.91 -40.44
C SER A 398 -9.94 -6.17 -39.88
N PHE A 399 -8.92 -6.00 -39.03
CA PHE A 399 -8.24 -7.09 -38.31
C PHE A 399 -8.76 -7.29 -36.87
N VAL A 400 -9.69 -6.43 -36.39
CA VAL A 400 -10.29 -6.52 -35.06
C VAL A 400 -11.62 -7.27 -35.15
N ASN A 401 -11.72 -8.37 -34.40
CA ASN A 401 -12.98 -9.05 -34.13
C ASN A 401 -13.75 -8.26 -33.05
N TYR A 402 -14.71 -7.43 -33.47
CA TYR A 402 -15.47 -6.58 -32.55
C TYR A 402 -16.72 -7.27 -32.01
N HIS A 403 -16.95 -7.16 -30.71
CA HIS A 403 -18.05 -7.79 -29.98
C HIS A 403 -18.81 -6.78 -29.12
N ILE A 404 -20.14 -6.83 -29.18
CA ILE A 404 -21.01 -6.02 -28.34
C ILE A 404 -21.24 -6.74 -27.00
N GLY A 405 -20.98 -6.03 -25.90
CA GLY A 405 -21.10 -6.49 -24.53
C GLY A 405 -19.73 -6.71 -23.87
N GLU A 406 -19.54 -6.07 -22.73
CA GLU A 406 -18.37 -6.20 -21.85
C GLU A 406 -18.50 -7.37 -20.86
N LEU A 407 -17.46 -7.54 -20.05
CA LEU A 407 -17.49 -8.46 -18.91
C LEU A 407 -18.53 -8.04 -17.88
N SER A 408 -19.20 -9.05 -17.32
CA SER A 408 -20.13 -8.87 -16.20
C SER A 408 -20.26 -10.18 -15.42
N ARG A 409 -20.88 -10.13 -14.24
CA ARG A 409 -21.21 -11.32 -13.44
C ARG A 409 -22.10 -12.35 -14.16
N SER A 410 -22.73 -12.00 -15.30
CA SER A 410 -23.51 -12.91 -16.13
C SER A 410 -22.77 -13.42 -17.37
N LYS A 411 -21.65 -12.78 -17.75
CA LYS A 411 -20.80 -13.17 -18.88
C LYS A 411 -19.35 -12.83 -18.54
N ASN A 412 -18.65 -13.79 -17.94
CA ASN A 412 -17.28 -13.63 -17.48
C ASN A 412 -16.24 -14.08 -18.53
N LEU A 413 -14.96 -13.93 -18.21
CA LEU A 413 -13.87 -14.18 -19.14
C LEU A 413 -13.80 -15.67 -19.56
N ALA A 414 -14.05 -16.60 -18.63
CA ALA A 414 -14.12 -18.03 -18.93
C ALA A 414 -15.24 -18.35 -19.94
N GLN A 415 -16.43 -17.75 -19.78
CA GLN A 415 -17.51 -17.92 -20.74
C GLN A 415 -17.18 -17.29 -22.11
N LEU A 416 -16.48 -16.14 -22.17
CA LEU A 416 -16.01 -15.56 -23.44
C LEU A 416 -14.98 -16.46 -24.16
N VAL A 417 -13.98 -16.97 -23.43
CA VAL A 417 -13.00 -17.94 -23.94
C VAL A 417 -13.71 -19.17 -24.51
N LYS A 418 -14.75 -19.65 -23.82
CA LYS A 418 -15.55 -20.79 -24.26
C LYS A 418 -16.42 -20.50 -25.48
N ASP A 419 -17.15 -19.38 -25.49
CA ASP A 419 -18.06 -18.95 -26.56
C ASP A 419 -17.32 -18.75 -27.89
N LEU A 420 -16.09 -18.23 -27.83
CA LEU A 420 -15.22 -18.00 -28.99
C LEU A 420 -14.38 -19.24 -29.36
N GLY A 421 -14.46 -20.33 -28.60
CA GLY A 421 -13.73 -21.58 -28.89
C GLY A 421 -12.24 -21.54 -28.53
N HIS A 422 -11.82 -20.61 -27.68
CA HIS A 422 -10.42 -20.36 -27.30
C HIS A 422 -9.94 -21.18 -26.09
N ASN A 423 -10.70 -22.19 -25.66
CA ASN A 423 -10.36 -23.06 -24.52
C ASN A 423 -8.94 -23.64 -24.67
N GLY A 424 -8.09 -23.48 -23.66
CA GLY A 424 -6.72 -23.97 -23.66
C GLY A 424 -5.71 -23.12 -24.47
N ARG A 425 -6.12 -21.97 -25.03
CA ARG A 425 -5.19 -20.96 -25.56
C ARG A 425 -4.81 -19.99 -24.45
N THR A 426 -3.57 -19.50 -24.50
CA THR A 426 -3.11 -18.39 -23.66
C THR A 426 -3.54 -17.07 -24.27
N ILE A 427 -4.19 -16.21 -23.50
CA ILE A 427 -4.40 -14.79 -23.83
C ILE A 427 -3.08 -14.07 -23.56
N GLU A 428 -2.35 -13.70 -24.62
CA GLU A 428 -1.05 -13.03 -24.54
C GLU A 428 -1.17 -11.66 -23.87
N ILE A 429 -2.23 -10.91 -24.19
CA ILE A 429 -2.58 -9.65 -23.55
C ILE A 429 -4.10 -9.58 -23.31
N LEU A 430 -4.48 -9.29 -22.07
CA LEU A 430 -5.79 -8.78 -21.68
C LEU A 430 -5.65 -7.27 -21.37
N LYS A 431 -6.04 -6.39 -22.30
CA LYS A 431 -6.33 -4.98 -22.00
C LYS A 431 -7.74 -4.91 -21.39
N ILE A 432 -7.89 -4.21 -20.28
CA ILE A 432 -9.20 -3.94 -19.69
C ILE A 432 -9.29 -2.53 -19.13
N ASP A 433 -10.39 -1.87 -19.47
CA ASP A 433 -10.70 -0.50 -19.13
C ASP A 433 -12.20 -0.27 -19.35
N CYS A 434 -13.02 -0.66 -18.37
CA CYS A 434 -14.46 -0.82 -18.49
C CYS A 434 -15.23 -0.12 -17.35
N GLU A 435 -14.76 1.05 -16.94
CA GLU A 435 -15.50 2.00 -16.10
C GLU A 435 -16.06 1.38 -14.79
N GLY A 436 -15.27 0.49 -14.17
CA GLY A 436 -15.61 -0.19 -12.91
C GLY A 436 -15.98 -1.68 -13.04
N CYS A 437 -16.12 -2.24 -14.25
CA CYS A 437 -16.40 -3.68 -14.43
C CYS A 437 -15.23 -4.58 -13.97
N GLU A 438 -14.04 -4.00 -13.72
CA GLU A 438 -12.86 -4.67 -13.22
C GLU A 438 -13.12 -5.30 -11.86
N HIS A 439 -13.69 -4.54 -10.91
CA HIS A 439 -13.94 -5.00 -9.55
C HIS A 439 -14.93 -6.15 -9.47
N ASP A 440 -15.91 -6.14 -10.37
CA ASP A 440 -16.96 -7.15 -10.42
C ASP A 440 -16.49 -8.49 -10.98
N THR A 441 -15.40 -8.51 -11.76
CA THR A 441 -15.04 -9.67 -12.58
C THR A 441 -13.59 -10.17 -12.42
N TYR A 442 -12.67 -9.39 -11.83
CA TYR A 442 -11.24 -9.72 -11.79
C TYR A 442 -10.88 -11.07 -11.17
N LYS A 443 -11.69 -11.54 -10.21
CA LYS A 443 -11.48 -12.84 -9.56
C LYS A 443 -11.67 -14.02 -10.52
N GLU A 444 -12.52 -13.85 -11.51
CA GLU A 444 -12.94 -14.87 -12.48
C GLU A 444 -12.04 -14.85 -13.75
N TRP A 445 -11.18 -13.84 -13.92
CA TRP A 445 -10.21 -13.81 -15.03
C TRP A 445 -9.13 -14.89 -14.93
N LEU A 446 -8.92 -15.43 -13.72
CA LEU A 446 -7.88 -16.40 -13.39
C LEU A 446 -8.48 -17.69 -12.82
N ASP A 447 -9.65 -18.06 -13.34
CA ASP A 447 -10.28 -19.37 -13.17
C ASP A 447 -9.53 -20.43 -13.99
N ALA A 448 -9.73 -21.70 -13.65
CA ALA A 448 -8.90 -22.82 -14.14
C ALA A 448 -8.91 -23.00 -15.68
N ASP A 449 -9.95 -22.52 -16.35
CA ASP A 449 -10.13 -22.62 -17.81
C ASP A 449 -9.55 -21.41 -18.58
N VAL A 450 -8.98 -20.41 -17.88
CA VAL A 450 -8.43 -19.18 -18.48
C VAL A 450 -6.94 -19.04 -18.14
N ASP A 451 -6.11 -19.02 -19.17
CA ASP A 451 -4.69 -18.68 -19.06
C ASP A 451 -4.42 -17.29 -19.65
N VAL A 452 -4.14 -16.31 -18.80
CA VAL A 452 -3.71 -14.98 -19.23
C VAL A 452 -2.21 -14.85 -18.96
N ARG A 453 -1.45 -14.31 -19.92
CA ARG A 453 -0.02 -14.00 -19.75
C ARG A 453 0.19 -12.61 -19.18
N GLN A 454 -0.54 -11.61 -19.69
CA GLN A 454 -0.42 -10.22 -19.25
C GLN A 454 -1.78 -9.56 -19.09
N ILE A 455 -1.92 -8.75 -18.06
CA ILE A 455 -3.12 -7.97 -17.75
C ILE A 455 -2.71 -6.52 -17.68
N LEU A 456 -3.25 -5.70 -18.57
CA LEU A 456 -2.99 -4.27 -18.67
C LEU A 456 -4.33 -3.57 -18.42
N GLY A 457 -4.39 -2.65 -17.48
CA GLY A 457 -5.66 -1.94 -17.28
C GLY A 457 -5.57 -0.70 -16.44
N GLU A 458 -6.62 0.08 -16.53
CA GLU A 458 -6.88 1.26 -15.72
C GLU A 458 -7.92 0.87 -14.68
N PHE A 459 -7.51 0.86 -13.42
CA PHE A 459 -8.27 0.21 -12.37
C PHE A 459 -9.05 1.25 -11.56
N HIS A 460 -10.21 1.61 -12.11
CA HIS A 460 -11.19 2.53 -11.54
C HIS A 460 -11.45 2.27 -10.05
N GLY A 461 -11.02 3.15 -9.14
CA GLY A 461 -11.14 2.94 -7.69
C GLY A 461 -10.27 1.80 -7.14
N TYR A 462 -9.02 1.70 -7.62
CA TYR A 462 -8.04 0.67 -7.26
C TYR A 462 -7.88 0.44 -5.74
N THR A 463 -7.63 -0.82 -5.34
CA THR A 463 -7.34 -1.20 -3.95
C THR A 463 -6.14 -2.14 -3.84
N GLU A 464 -5.45 -2.15 -2.69
CA GLU A 464 -4.33 -3.09 -2.43
C GLU A 464 -4.74 -4.57 -2.58
N GLN A 465 -6.02 -4.89 -2.33
CA GLN A 465 -6.57 -6.25 -2.50
C GLN A 465 -6.55 -6.70 -3.97
N PHE A 466 -6.67 -5.75 -4.90
CA PHE A 466 -6.66 -5.99 -6.33
C PHE A 466 -5.28 -6.47 -6.78
N SER A 467 -4.23 -5.68 -6.56
CA SER A 467 -2.83 -6.08 -6.84
C SER A 467 -2.43 -7.38 -6.13
N ARG A 468 -2.84 -7.56 -4.87
CA ARG A 468 -2.46 -8.75 -4.10
C ARG A 468 -2.98 -10.03 -4.73
N PHE A 469 -4.24 -10.03 -5.21
CA PHE A 469 -4.83 -11.19 -5.89
C PHE A 469 -3.96 -11.66 -7.07
N PHE A 470 -3.50 -10.74 -7.92
CA PHE A 470 -2.63 -11.07 -9.05
C PHE A 470 -1.27 -11.61 -8.58
N ILE A 471 -0.66 -11.01 -7.55
CA ILE A 471 0.62 -11.46 -7.00
C ILE A 471 0.53 -12.86 -6.40
N GLU A 472 -0.54 -13.16 -5.66
CA GLU A 472 -0.85 -14.49 -5.12
C GLU A 472 -1.04 -15.51 -6.25
N LYS A 473 -1.72 -15.12 -7.34
CA LYS A 473 -1.92 -15.92 -8.56
C LYS A 473 -0.68 -16.03 -9.47
N GLY A 474 0.49 -15.53 -9.06
CA GLY A 474 1.76 -15.73 -9.77
C GLY A 474 2.22 -14.58 -10.67
N TYR A 475 1.52 -13.44 -10.66
CA TYR A 475 1.89 -12.27 -11.45
C TYR A 475 2.92 -11.39 -10.74
N ALA A 476 3.64 -10.59 -11.53
CA ALA A 476 4.44 -9.46 -11.07
C ALA A 476 3.92 -8.16 -11.71
N VAL A 477 3.90 -7.08 -10.94
CA VAL A 477 3.67 -5.72 -11.44
C VAL A 477 4.91 -5.27 -12.20
N PHE A 478 4.76 -4.80 -13.44
CA PHE A 478 5.86 -4.25 -14.23
C PHE A 478 5.66 -2.80 -14.66
N HIS A 479 4.42 -2.30 -14.63
CA HIS A 479 4.10 -0.88 -14.75
C HIS A 479 3.05 -0.48 -13.70
N SER A 480 3.12 0.77 -13.25
CA SER A 480 2.21 1.41 -12.32
C SER A 480 2.23 2.93 -12.57
N GLY A 481 1.14 3.45 -13.09
CA GLY A 481 0.85 4.87 -13.19
C GLY A 481 0.51 5.48 -11.83
N ALA A 482 0.30 6.80 -11.81
CA ALA A 482 -0.15 7.55 -10.64
C ALA A 482 -1.53 8.14 -10.90
N GLY A 483 -2.43 8.09 -9.92
CA GLY A 483 -3.80 8.57 -10.02
C GLY A 483 -4.72 7.88 -9.00
N SER A 484 -5.99 8.29 -8.97
CA SER A 484 -7.08 7.56 -8.31
C SER A 484 -7.35 6.22 -9.00
N ASP A 485 -7.15 6.22 -10.32
CA ASP A 485 -7.48 5.14 -11.23
C ASP A 485 -6.17 4.77 -11.97
N PRO A 486 -5.23 4.09 -11.28
CA PRO A 486 -3.88 3.89 -11.81
C PRO A 486 -3.86 2.88 -12.96
N GLU A 487 -3.16 3.24 -14.03
CA GLU A 487 -2.70 2.28 -15.03
C GLU A 487 -1.78 1.23 -14.37
N MET A 488 -2.23 -0.01 -14.25
CA MET A 488 -1.40 -1.10 -13.73
C MET A 488 -1.17 -2.15 -14.81
N SER A 489 0.04 -2.70 -14.85
CA SER A 489 0.35 -3.78 -15.79
C SER A 489 1.04 -4.93 -15.06
N TYR A 490 0.44 -6.11 -15.21
CA TYR A 490 0.81 -7.35 -14.56
C TYR A 490 1.26 -8.37 -15.61
N VAL A 491 2.29 -9.15 -15.32
CA VAL A 491 2.72 -10.29 -16.14
C VAL A 491 2.85 -11.55 -15.30
N LYS A 492 2.27 -12.64 -15.79
CA LYS A 492 2.34 -13.98 -15.19
C LYS A 492 3.78 -14.46 -15.29
N LEU A 493 4.41 -14.70 -14.14
CA LEU A 493 5.75 -15.27 -14.14
C LEU A 493 5.66 -16.76 -14.46
N PRO A 494 6.61 -17.32 -15.23
CA PRO A 494 6.69 -18.77 -15.37
C PRO A 494 6.86 -19.36 -13.98
N MET A 495 5.93 -20.25 -13.59
CA MET A 495 6.13 -21.06 -12.40
C MET A 495 7.44 -21.81 -12.59
N ARG A 496 8.44 -21.49 -11.77
CA ARG A 496 9.51 -22.46 -11.57
C ARG A 496 8.84 -23.69 -11.00
N GLU A 497 9.07 -24.84 -11.62
CA GLU A 497 8.91 -26.11 -10.94
C GLU A 497 9.90 -26.08 -9.77
N SER A 498 9.43 -25.56 -8.63
CA SER A 498 10.11 -25.64 -7.36
C SER A 498 10.25 -27.13 -7.09
N ALA A 499 11.46 -27.64 -7.33
CA ALA A 499 11.78 -29.05 -7.30
C ALA A 499 11.08 -29.67 -6.08
N MET A 500 10.14 -30.58 -6.33
CA MET A 500 9.49 -31.32 -5.27
C MET A 500 10.60 -32.11 -4.57
N VAL A 501 11.09 -31.56 -3.46
CA VAL A 501 11.83 -32.32 -2.46
C VAL A 501 10.81 -33.30 -1.90
N SER A 502 10.69 -34.43 -2.60
CA SER A 502 9.90 -35.57 -2.17
C SER A 502 10.24 -35.82 -0.70
N PRO A 503 9.26 -35.92 0.21
CA PRO A 503 9.53 -36.08 1.62
C PRO A 503 10.18 -37.46 1.82
N MET A 504 11.52 -37.47 1.78
CA MET A 504 12.30 -38.68 1.92
C MET A 504 12.09 -39.18 3.35
N MET A 505 11.29 -40.23 3.43
CA MET A 505 10.73 -40.80 4.64
C MET A 505 11.86 -41.21 5.58
N LEU A 506 12.11 -40.40 6.61
CA LEU A 506 13.03 -40.73 7.70
C LEU A 506 12.42 -41.83 8.57
N ALA A 507 12.44 -43.05 8.05
CA ALA A 507 12.29 -44.25 8.84
C ALA A 507 13.54 -44.40 9.72
N LEU A 508 13.44 -43.94 10.96
CA LEU A 508 14.34 -44.34 12.04
C LEU A 508 14.11 -45.84 12.31
N ASP A 509 14.86 -46.71 11.64
CA ASP A 509 14.94 -48.11 12.05
C ASP A 509 16.03 -48.28 13.11
N ALA A 510 15.62 -48.73 14.29
CA ALA A 510 16.44 -48.80 15.48
C ALA A 510 16.97 -50.24 15.71
N THR A 511 17.76 -50.76 14.77
CA THR A 511 18.56 -51.97 14.99
C THR A 511 20.00 -51.77 14.53
N GLY A 512 20.94 -51.95 15.46
CA GLY A 512 22.36 -51.82 15.15
C GLY A 512 22.93 -53.09 14.50
N SER A 513 23.72 -52.92 13.44
CA SER A 513 24.82 -53.83 13.12
C SER A 513 25.86 -53.14 12.24
N GLN A 514 27.13 -53.54 12.44
CA GLN A 514 28.27 -53.09 11.66
C GLN A 514 28.16 -53.56 10.22
N ILE A 515 28.47 -52.69 9.25
CA ILE A 515 29.09 -53.11 7.98
C ILE A 515 30.22 -52.13 7.67
N MET A 516 31.45 -52.65 7.51
CA MET A 516 32.55 -51.95 6.84
C MET A 516 32.34 -52.04 5.33
N GLY A 517 32.54 -50.94 4.61
CA GLY A 517 32.53 -50.91 3.15
C GLY A 517 33.48 -49.83 2.63
N VAL A 518 34.50 -50.26 1.88
CA VAL A 518 35.44 -49.42 1.13
C VAL A 518 35.12 -49.58 -0.37
N CYS A 519 35.65 -48.67 -1.18
CA CYS A 519 35.51 -48.54 -2.65
C CYS A 519 34.22 -47.80 -3.09
N ASP A 520 34.28 -46.89 -4.08
CA ASP A 520 35.40 -46.46 -4.94
C ASP A 520 35.30 -44.94 -5.20
#